data_AF-A0A858WYI7-F1
#
_entry.id   AF-A0A858WYI7-F1
#
_cell.length_a   1.000
_cell.length_b   1.000
_cell.length_c   1.000
_cell.angle_alpha   90.00
_cell.angle_beta   90.00
_cell.angle_gamma   90.00
#
_symmetry.space_group_name_H-M   'P 1'
#
loop_
_entity.id
_entity.type
_entity.pdbx_description
1 polymer ?
#
loop_
_entity_poly.entity_id
_entity_poly.type
_entity_poly.pdbx_seq_one_letter_code
_entity_poly.pdbx_strand_id
1 'polypeptide(L)'
;MAIPDGWVQAAVAITPGFEVKGDPYLGVSGDFDGMGISCGALQWNIGQNSLQPMVKAAGKTAVLGAMPTFGAAMWEACNSPISRGLSIVRSWQNGSALKPKAKAELRALMDTAKMRAQQDAKIGRVAQTAMDQAKAWNKNVEPGKRLFCWFFDLVTQNGGLDGLSRKEVTDFIAATGPQRTDDLICDFLKSQRGNSGHVRDARKNADAWRNKADGDKLEILAMSYLRSKTASSAWRHVVLNRKGTIAMGDGWVNSGAWDFSRFGL
;
A
#
# COMPACT_ATOMS: atom_id res chain seq x y z
N MET A 1 -19.64 -12.68 -5.13
CA MET A 1 -20.32 -11.72 -4.23
C MET A 1 -19.54 -10.42 -4.28
N ALA A 2 -20.21 -9.29 -4.50
CA ALA A 2 -19.56 -8.00 -4.68
C ALA A 2 -18.86 -7.54 -3.38
N ILE A 3 -17.78 -6.75 -3.53
CA ILE A 3 -17.15 -6.05 -2.42
C ILE A 3 -18.12 -4.96 -1.95
N PRO A 4 -18.42 -4.83 -0.64
CA PRO A 4 -19.37 -3.83 -0.16
C PRO A 4 -18.96 -2.40 -0.51
N ASP A 5 -19.97 -1.54 -0.69
CA ASP A 5 -19.78 -0.14 -1.07
C ASP A 5 -18.88 0.61 -0.08
N GLY A 6 -18.01 1.48 -0.59
CA GLY A 6 -17.11 2.28 0.23
C GLY A 6 -15.87 1.55 0.75
N TRP A 7 -15.75 0.22 0.57
CA TRP A 7 -14.59 -0.53 1.06
C TRP A 7 -13.36 -0.31 0.20
N VAL A 8 -13.50 -0.35 -1.11
CA VAL A 8 -12.41 -0.08 -2.04
C VAL A 8 -11.89 1.35 -1.86
N GLN A 9 -12.80 2.32 -1.73
CA GLN A 9 -12.45 3.73 -1.49
C GLN A 9 -11.66 3.90 -0.19
N ALA A 10 -12.08 3.24 0.90
CA ALA A 10 -11.33 3.26 2.15
C ALA A 10 -9.93 2.64 2.00
N ALA A 11 -9.82 1.47 1.37
CA ALA A 11 -8.53 0.81 1.18
C ALA A 11 -7.56 1.65 0.31
N VAL A 12 -8.05 2.29 -0.75
CA VAL A 12 -7.27 3.21 -1.61
C VAL A 12 -6.93 4.52 -0.91
N ALA A 13 -7.74 4.98 0.05
CA ALA A 13 -7.40 6.14 0.86
C ALA A 13 -6.34 5.81 1.93
N ILE A 14 -6.36 4.60 2.48
CA ILE A 14 -5.47 4.15 3.55
C ILE A 14 -4.10 3.72 3.01
N THR A 15 -4.06 2.70 2.14
CA THR A 15 -2.82 2.04 1.73
C THR A 15 -1.89 3.00 0.97
N PRO A 16 -2.32 3.67 -0.11
CA PRO A 16 -1.54 4.74 -0.74
C PRO A 16 -1.30 5.97 0.15
N GLY A 17 -2.24 6.29 1.06
CA GLY A 17 -2.19 7.50 1.88
C GLY A 17 -0.93 7.61 2.74
N PHE A 18 -0.39 6.48 3.20
CA PHE A 18 0.86 6.45 3.95
C PHE A 18 2.06 7.06 3.22
N GLU A 19 2.04 7.05 1.88
CA GLU A 19 3.15 7.51 1.03
C GLU A 19 2.85 8.84 0.32
N VAL A 20 1.57 9.16 0.10
CA VAL A 20 1.17 10.29 -0.74
C VAL A 20 0.14 11.17 -0.02
N LYS A 21 0.38 12.49 -0.02
CA LYS A 21 -0.61 13.49 0.39
C LYS A 21 -1.50 13.88 -0.79
N GLY A 22 -2.80 14.04 -0.53
CA GLY A 22 -3.78 14.45 -1.53
C GLY A 22 -4.41 13.27 -2.26
N ASP A 23 -4.81 13.47 -3.51
CA ASP A 23 -5.42 12.41 -4.33
C ASP A 23 -4.40 11.31 -4.71
N PRO A 24 -4.56 10.07 -4.22
CA PRO A 24 -3.66 8.96 -4.52
C PRO A 24 -3.51 8.68 -6.01
N TYR A 25 -4.57 8.89 -6.79
CA TYR A 25 -4.57 8.61 -8.23
C TYR A 25 -3.58 9.50 -8.98
N LEU A 26 -3.18 10.63 -8.39
CA LEU A 26 -2.24 11.57 -8.97
C LEU A 26 -0.81 11.40 -8.42
N GLY A 27 -0.56 10.38 -7.59
CA GLY A 27 0.76 10.10 -7.04
C GLY A 27 1.77 9.86 -8.16
N VAL A 28 2.87 10.62 -8.19
CA VAL A 28 3.94 10.43 -9.17
C VAL A 28 5.30 10.60 -8.51
N SER A 29 6.21 9.68 -8.81
CA SER A 29 7.57 9.64 -8.27
C SER A 29 8.56 9.19 -9.35
N GLY A 30 9.83 9.58 -9.16
CA GLY A 30 10.92 9.23 -10.07
C GLY A 30 11.60 7.91 -9.70
N ASP A 31 12.83 7.72 -10.17
CA ASP A 31 13.56 6.45 -10.16
C ASP A 31 14.35 6.23 -8.87
N PHE A 32 13.67 6.13 -7.73
CA PHE A 32 14.33 5.89 -6.44
C PHE A 32 14.60 4.41 -6.16
N ASP A 33 13.95 3.50 -6.89
CA ASP A 33 13.99 2.05 -6.70
C ASP A 33 14.41 1.27 -7.96
N GLY A 34 14.82 1.96 -9.02
CA GLY A 34 15.22 1.36 -10.30
C GLY A 34 14.06 1.11 -11.28
N MET A 35 12.82 1.47 -10.93
CA MET A 35 11.62 1.24 -11.75
C MET A 35 11.32 2.34 -12.78
N GLY A 36 12.16 3.37 -12.85
CA GLY A 36 12.07 4.49 -13.80
C GLY A 36 11.12 5.58 -13.32
N ILE A 37 9.81 5.34 -13.37
CA ILE A 37 8.79 6.22 -12.81
C ILE A 37 7.69 5.36 -12.19
N SER A 38 7.10 5.86 -11.11
CA SER A 38 5.97 5.21 -10.44
C SER A 38 4.78 6.18 -10.39
N CYS A 39 3.62 5.72 -10.85
CA CYS A 39 2.46 6.56 -11.14
C CYS A 39 1.16 6.02 -10.52
N GLY A 40 0.29 6.94 -10.14
CA GLY A 40 -1.04 6.79 -9.56
C GLY A 40 -1.15 5.94 -8.29
N ALA A 41 -2.37 5.53 -7.98
CA ALA A 41 -2.73 5.09 -6.62
C ALA A 41 -1.90 3.92 -6.11
N LEU A 42 -1.57 2.95 -6.96
CA LEU A 42 -0.77 1.78 -6.58
C LEU A 42 0.65 1.80 -7.18
N GLN A 43 1.14 2.99 -7.57
CA GLN A 43 2.53 3.21 -8.02
C GLN A 43 2.95 2.30 -9.20
N TRP A 44 2.12 2.20 -10.24
CA TRP A 44 2.46 1.44 -11.45
C TRP A 44 3.65 2.06 -12.17
N ASN A 45 4.53 1.22 -12.71
CA ASN A 45 5.82 1.62 -13.20
C ASN A 45 6.23 0.92 -14.50
N ILE A 46 7.29 1.43 -15.12
CA ILE A 46 7.85 0.87 -16.36
C ILE A 46 8.70 -0.36 -16.07
N GLY A 47 9.49 -0.36 -14.98
CA GLY A 47 10.40 -1.45 -14.64
C GLY A 47 9.72 -2.82 -14.52
N GLN A 48 8.49 -2.86 -14.01
CA GLN A 48 7.66 -4.05 -13.89
C GLN A 48 6.63 -4.20 -15.02
N ASN A 49 6.68 -3.35 -16.04
CA ASN A 49 5.70 -3.32 -17.14
C ASN A 49 4.24 -3.20 -16.65
N SER A 50 4.03 -2.57 -15.49
CA SER A 50 2.69 -2.45 -14.89
C SER A 50 1.95 -1.19 -15.38
N LEU A 51 2.69 -0.13 -15.73
CA LEU A 51 2.14 1.12 -16.28
C LEU A 51 1.87 1.05 -17.79
N GLN A 52 2.74 0.38 -18.54
CA GLN A 52 2.67 0.30 -20.01
C GLN A 52 1.31 -0.18 -20.55
N PRO A 53 0.71 -1.30 -20.07
CA PRO A 53 -0.59 -1.74 -20.57
C PRO A 53 -1.72 -0.75 -20.27
N MET A 54 -1.64 0.00 -19.16
CA MET A 54 -2.64 1.01 -18.81
C MET A 54 -2.58 2.20 -19.78
N VAL A 55 -1.37 2.67 -20.09
CA VAL A 55 -1.16 3.79 -21.02
C VAL A 55 -1.60 3.41 -22.44
N LYS A 56 -1.28 2.19 -22.89
CA LYS A 56 -1.77 1.65 -24.17
C LYS A 56 -3.31 1.64 -24.23
N ALA A 57 -3.96 1.16 -23.16
CA ALA A 57 -5.41 1.09 -23.08
C ALA A 57 -6.08 2.47 -22.98
N ALA A 58 -5.44 3.46 -22.35
CA ALA A 58 -5.92 4.83 -22.32
C ALA A 58 -5.88 5.50 -23.71
N GLY A 59 -4.93 5.07 -24.56
CA GLY A 59 -4.85 5.43 -25.96
C GLY A 59 -4.00 6.66 -26.25
N LYS A 60 -3.37 6.67 -27.44
CA LYS A 60 -2.38 7.68 -27.85
C LYS A 60 -2.93 9.11 -27.76
N THR A 61 -4.16 9.34 -28.19
CA THR A 61 -4.78 10.68 -28.17
C THR A 61 -4.89 11.24 -26.76
N ALA A 62 -5.29 10.43 -25.78
CA ALA A 62 -5.37 10.87 -24.39
C ALA A 62 -3.98 11.20 -23.82
N VAL A 63 -2.97 10.38 -24.17
CA VAL A 63 -1.57 10.61 -23.76
C VAL A 63 -1.01 11.91 -24.32
N LEU A 64 -1.16 12.13 -25.63
CA LEU A 64 -0.67 13.35 -26.28
C LEU A 64 -1.39 14.60 -25.79
N GLY A 65 -2.70 14.51 -25.55
CA GLY A 65 -3.48 15.64 -25.04
C GLY A 65 -3.11 16.04 -23.61
N ALA A 66 -2.84 15.06 -22.73
CA ALA A 66 -2.50 15.31 -21.33
C ALA A 66 -1.02 15.65 -21.10
N MET A 67 -0.14 15.25 -22.02
CA MET A 67 1.31 15.46 -21.92
C MET A 67 1.85 16.19 -23.18
N PRO A 68 1.67 17.51 -23.29
CA PRO A 68 2.05 18.25 -24.51
C PRO A 68 3.55 18.18 -24.85
N THR A 69 4.42 18.03 -23.85
CA THR A 69 5.88 17.99 -24.05
C THR A 69 6.38 16.56 -24.12
N PHE A 70 5.90 15.70 -23.21
CA PHE A 70 6.45 14.37 -23.00
C PHE A 70 5.57 13.26 -23.58
N GLY A 71 4.38 13.57 -24.10
CA GLY A 71 3.39 12.57 -24.51
C GLY A 71 3.84 11.64 -25.63
N ALA A 72 4.55 12.17 -26.63
CA ALA A 72 5.10 11.33 -27.71
C ALA A 72 6.12 10.33 -27.16
N ALA A 73 7.03 10.80 -26.30
CA ALA A 73 8.03 9.97 -25.63
C ALA A 73 7.38 9.00 -24.63
N MET A 74 6.32 9.40 -23.92
CA MET A 74 5.56 8.53 -23.01
C MET A 74 4.87 7.39 -23.77
N TRP A 75 4.26 7.71 -24.92
CA TRP A 75 3.67 6.72 -25.80
C TRP A 75 4.73 5.73 -26.32
N GLU A 76 5.89 6.22 -26.75
CA GLU A 76 7.02 5.37 -27.14
C GLU A 76 7.50 4.49 -25.98
N ALA A 77 7.71 5.08 -24.80
CA ALA A 77 8.18 4.38 -23.61
C ALA A 77 7.26 3.22 -23.22
N CYS A 78 5.94 3.42 -23.35
CA CYS A 78 4.98 2.37 -23.04
C CYS A 78 4.82 1.33 -24.16
N ASN A 79 5.17 1.65 -25.41
CA ASN A 79 5.04 0.73 -26.54
C ASN A 79 6.35 0.01 -26.94
N SER A 80 7.44 0.33 -26.26
CA SER A 80 8.76 -0.26 -26.46
C SER A 80 9.10 -1.29 -25.37
N PRO A 81 10.17 -2.11 -25.55
CA PRO A 81 10.70 -2.95 -24.49
C PRO A 81 11.05 -2.15 -23.23
N ILE A 82 10.99 -2.79 -22.05
CA ILE A 82 11.20 -2.16 -20.74
C ILE A 82 12.51 -1.34 -20.71
N SER A 83 13.61 -1.88 -21.24
CA SER A 83 14.91 -1.18 -21.26
C SER A 83 14.86 0.16 -21.99
N ARG A 84 14.16 0.22 -23.13
CA ARG A 84 13.95 1.45 -23.88
C ARG A 84 13.00 2.40 -23.15
N GLY A 85 11.92 1.88 -22.59
CA GLY A 85 10.99 2.66 -21.77
C GLY A 85 11.68 3.33 -20.58
N LEU A 86 12.51 2.58 -19.85
CA LEU A 86 13.33 3.08 -18.75
C LEU A 86 14.29 4.18 -19.20
N SER A 87 15.00 3.98 -20.31
CA SER A 87 15.91 4.99 -20.87
C SER A 87 15.18 6.31 -21.15
N ILE A 88 13.98 6.24 -21.74
CA ILE A 88 13.17 7.43 -22.04
C ILE A 88 12.77 8.15 -20.74
N VAL A 89 12.13 7.46 -19.79
CA VAL A 89 11.57 8.12 -18.59
C VAL A 89 12.66 8.60 -17.63
N ARG A 90 13.87 8.02 -17.67
CA ARG A 90 15.04 8.51 -16.92
C ARG A 90 15.55 9.86 -17.42
N SER A 91 15.37 10.17 -18.71
CA SER A 91 15.76 11.49 -19.25
C SER A 91 14.94 12.65 -18.67
N TRP A 92 13.79 12.36 -18.04
CA TRP A 92 12.88 13.33 -17.45
C TRP A 92 13.25 13.71 -16.02
N GLN A 93 14.42 13.27 -15.53
CA GLN A 93 14.80 13.32 -14.14
C GLN A 93 16.14 14.03 -13.93
N ASN A 94 16.33 14.56 -12.73
CA ASN A 94 17.61 15.03 -12.22
C ASN A 94 17.97 14.11 -11.03
N GLY A 95 18.86 13.14 -11.26
CA GLY A 95 19.00 12.01 -10.34
C GLY A 95 17.73 11.15 -10.32
N SER A 96 17.21 10.84 -9.13
CA SER A 96 15.95 10.10 -8.94
C SER A 96 14.70 10.99 -8.88
N ALA A 97 14.85 12.31 -9.03
CA ALA A 97 13.75 13.26 -8.92
C ALA A 97 13.23 13.67 -10.31
N LEU A 98 11.90 13.61 -10.50
CA LEU A 98 11.25 14.10 -11.72
C LEU A 98 11.43 15.61 -11.90
N LYS A 99 11.77 16.03 -13.12
CA LYS A 99 11.73 17.45 -13.52
C LYS A 99 10.31 18.00 -13.35
N PRO A 100 10.13 19.26 -12.91
CA PRO A 100 8.81 19.81 -12.60
C PRO A 100 7.77 19.66 -13.71
N LYS A 101 8.16 19.91 -14.97
CA LYS A 101 7.25 19.79 -16.12
C LYS A 101 6.82 18.35 -16.38
N ALA A 102 7.74 17.39 -16.32
CA ALA A 102 7.41 15.98 -16.48
C ALA A 102 6.49 15.49 -15.36
N LYS A 103 6.76 15.92 -14.12
CA LYS A 103 5.89 15.63 -12.97
C LYS A 103 4.47 16.16 -13.19
N ALA A 104 4.33 17.40 -13.66
CA ALA A 104 3.02 18.02 -13.91
C ALA A 104 2.25 17.29 -15.02
N GLU A 105 2.90 16.99 -16.14
CA GLU A 105 2.26 16.29 -17.27
C GLU A 105 1.90 14.83 -16.91
N LEU A 106 2.73 14.11 -16.14
CA LEU A 106 2.38 12.78 -15.63
C LEU A 106 1.15 12.83 -14.73
N ARG A 107 1.05 13.84 -13.85
CA ARG A 107 -0.16 14.04 -13.02
C ARG A 107 -1.39 14.31 -13.88
N ALA A 108 -1.27 15.18 -14.90
CA ALA A 108 -2.36 15.46 -15.82
C ALA A 108 -2.80 14.18 -16.57
N LEU A 109 -1.85 13.34 -17.02
CA LEU A 109 -2.18 12.05 -17.62
C LEU A 109 -2.95 11.16 -16.66
N MET A 110 -2.47 11.02 -15.41
CA MET A 110 -3.14 10.20 -14.39
C MET A 110 -4.55 10.71 -14.05
N ASP A 111 -4.80 12.01 -14.21
CA ASP A 111 -6.09 12.64 -13.94
C ASP A 111 -7.11 12.44 -15.06
N THR A 112 -6.68 12.06 -16.27
CA THR A 112 -7.61 11.81 -17.38
C THR A 112 -8.62 10.71 -17.04
N ALA A 113 -9.87 10.86 -17.49
CA ALA A 113 -10.92 9.86 -17.28
C ALA A 113 -10.50 8.46 -17.79
N LYS A 114 -9.74 8.40 -18.90
CA LYS A 114 -9.22 7.15 -19.44
C LYS A 114 -8.21 6.48 -18.51
N MET A 115 -7.26 7.23 -17.96
CA MET A 115 -6.32 6.68 -16.99
C MET A 115 -6.99 6.33 -15.66
N ARG A 116 -7.87 7.18 -15.14
CA ARG A 116 -8.70 6.90 -13.95
C ARG A 116 -9.41 5.55 -14.07
N ALA A 117 -10.08 5.30 -15.21
CA ALA A 117 -10.73 4.01 -15.47
C ALA A 117 -9.74 2.82 -15.50
N GLN A 118 -8.52 3.01 -16.01
CA GLN A 118 -7.50 1.95 -15.95
C GLN A 118 -6.98 1.72 -14.52
N GLN A 119 -6.84 2.78 -13.72
CA GLN A 119 -6.50 2.67 -12.31
C GLN A 119 -7.59 1.89 -11.56
N ASP A 120 -8.85 2.26 -11.74
CA ASP A 120 -10.00 1.59 -11.12
C ASP A 120 -10.07 0.11 -11.49
N ALA A 121 -9.87 -0.24 -12.76
CA ALA A 121 -9.86 -1.63 -13.21
C ALA A 121 -8.71 -2.45 -12.61
N LYS A 122 -7.55 -1.84 -12.35
CA LYS A 122 -6.41 -2.49 -11.69
C LYS A 122 -6.62 -2.60 -10.19
N ILE A 123 -7.09 -1.53 -9.55
CA ILE A 123 -7.48 -1.50 -8.13
C ILE A 123 -8.55 -2.55 -7.85
N GLY A 124 -9.57 -2.66 -8.71
CA GLY A 124 -10.64 -3.65 -8.57
C GLY A 124 -10.12 -5.09 -8.55
N ARG A 125 -9.09 -5.41 -9.34
CA ARG A 125 -8.44 -6.73 -9.30
C ARG A 125 -7.71 -6.97 -7.98
N VAL A 126 -6.96 -5.98 -7.50
CA VAL A 126 -6.28 -6.07 -6.18
C VAL A 126 -7.31 -6.21 -5.06
N ALA A 127 -8.40 -5.45 -5.12
CA ALA A 127 -9.51 -5.52 -4.18
C ALA A 127 -10.18 -6.89 -4.20
N GLN A 128 -10.40 -7.48 -5.37
CA GLN A 128 -10.96 -8.82 -5.47
C GLN A 128 -10.02 -9.86 -4.83
N THR A 129 -8.73 -9.82 -5.14
CA THR A 129 -7.74 -10.70 -4.52
C THR A 129 -7.69 -10.53 -3.00
N ALA A 130 -7.76 -9.29 -2.50
CA ALA A 130 -7.79 -9.00 -1.07
C ALA A 130 -9.05 -9.57 -0.40
N MET A 131 -10.22 -9.43 -1.03
CA MET A 131 -11.48 -10.00 -0.54
C MET A 131 -11.43 -11.52 -0.53
N ASP A 132 -10.89 -12.14 -1.58
CA ASP A 132 -10.76 -13.59 -1.67
C ASP A 132 -9.83 -14.13 -0.56
N GLN A 133 -8.71 -13.45 -0.29
CA GLN A 133 -7.83 -13.80 0.82
C GLN A 133 -8.49 -13.57 2.19
N ALA A 134 -9.24 -12.48 2.37
CA ALA A 134 -9.96 -12.21 3.60
C ALA A 134 -11.03 -13.28 3.90
N LYS A 135 -11.73 -13.78 2.87
CA LYS A 135 -12.68 -14.90 3.00
C LYS A 135 -11.98 -16.22 3.26
N ALA A 136 -10.84 -16.46 2.61
CA ALA A 136 -10.06 -17.66 2.82
C ALA A 136 -9.45 -17.72 4.24
N TRP A 137 -9.17 -16.57 4.86
CA TRP A 137 -8.65 -16.46 6.21
C TRP A 137 -9.55 -17.15 7.23
N ASN A 138 -10.86 -16.88 7.20
CA ASN A 138 -11.84 -17.55 8.04
C ASN A 138 -13.12 -17.85 7.24
N LYS A 139 -13.18 -19.06 6.65
CA LYS A 139 -14.29 -19.49 5.78
C LYS A 139 -15.67 -19.50 6.44
N ASN A 140 -15.73 -19.45 7.78
CA ASN A 140 -16.97 -19.52 8.54
C ASN A 140 -17.49 -18.13 8.96
N VAL A 141 -16.74 -17.07 8.67
CA VAL A 141 -17.07 -15.71 9.10
C VAL A 141 -16.86 -14.77 7.92
N GLU A 142 -17.89 -14.00 7.55
CA GLU A 142 -17.73 -12.97 6.53
C GLU A 142 -16.70 -11.93 7.02
N PRO A 143 -15.70 -11.58 6.19
CA PRO A 143 -14.66 -10.65 6.61
C PRO A 143 -15.25 -9.26 6.84
N GLY A 144 -14.85 -8.61 7.93
CA GLY A 144 -15.15 -7.19 8.15
C GLY A 144 -14.27 -6.26 7.31
N LYS A 145 -14.65 -4.98 7.26
CA LYS A 145 -13.94 -3.93 6.49
C LYS A 145 -12.46 -3.82 6.87
N ARG A 146 -12.16 -3.97 8.16
CA ARG A 146 -10.80 -3.95 8.71
C ARG A 146 -9.91 -5.04 8.13
N LEU A 147 -10.40 -6.29 8.14
CA LEU A 147 -9.67 -7.43 7.59
C LEU A 147 -9.46 -7.25 6.08
N PHE A 148 -10.49 -6.77 5.37
CA PHE A 148 -10.37 -6.45 3.95
C PHE A 148 -9.31 -5.37 3.67
N CYS A 149 -9.33 -4.24 4.36
CA CYS A 149 -8.33 -3.17 4.19
C CYS A 149 -6.92 -3.67 4.52
N TRP A 150 -6.79 -4.53 5.52
CA TRP A 150 -5.51 -5.15 5.86
C TRP A 150 -4.99 -6.07 4.74
N PHE A 151 -5.85 -6.93 4.17
CA PHE A 151 -5.49 -7.77 3.03
C PHE A 151 -5.23 -6.96 1.77
N PHE A 152 -5.94 -5.84 1.55
CA PHE A 152 -5.67 -4.94 0.44
C PHE A 152 -4.26 -4.37 0.53
N ASP A 153 -3.85 -3.92 1.72
CA ASP A 153 -2.49 -3.47 1.99
C ASP A 153 -1.47 -4.60 1.79
N LEU A 154 -1.78 -5.81 2.27
CA LEU A 154 -0.94 -6.99 2.10
C LEU A 154 -0.71 -7.36 0.64
N VAL A 155 -1.78 -7.46 -0.15
CA VAL A 155 -1.69 -7.81 -1.58
C VAL A 155 -0.91 -6.73 -2.33
N THR A 156 -1.16 -5.45 -2.02
CA THR A 156 -0.47 -4.33 -2.66
C THR A 156 1.02 -4.31 -2.34
N GLN A 157 1.41 -4.52 -1.08
CA GLN A 157 2.80 -4.37 -0.63
C GLN A 157 3.63 -5.66 -0.73
N ASN A 158 3.00 -6.82 -0.55
CA ASN A 158 3.69 -8.09 -0.32
C ASN A 158 3.19 -9.25 -1.18
N GLY A 159 2.09 -9.07 -1.93
CA GLY A 159 1.47 -10.13 -2.73
C GLY A 159 0.70 -11.19 -1.93
N GLY A 160 0.99 -11.38 -0.63
CA GLY A 160 0.25 -12.32 0.22
C GLY A 160 0.89 -12.60 1.59
N LEU A 161 0.39 -13.66 2.23
CA LEU A 161 0.67 -14.03 3.62
C LEU A 161 2.04 -14.66 3.85
N ASP A 162 2.75 -15.08 2.80
CA ASP A 162 4.08 -15.70 2.89
C ASP A 162 4.08 -16.92 3.84
N GLY A 163 3.13 -17.83 3.62
CA GLY A 163 2.96 -19.06 4.39
C GLY A 163 2.21 -18.91 5.72
N LEU A 164 2.03 -17.69 6.24
CA LEU A 164 1.31 -17.45 7.50
C LEU A 164 -0.15 -17.94 7.41
N SER A 165 -0.51 -18.83 8.31
CA SER A 165 -1.84 -19.42 8.43
C SER A 165 -2.61 -18.84 9.62
N ARG A 166 -3.95 -18.97 9.56
CA ARG A 166 -4.81 -18.60 10.70
C ARG A 166 -4.51 -19.42 11.94
N LYS A 167 -4.14 -20.71 11.77
CA LYS A 167 -3.77 -21.56 12.90
C LYS A 167 -2.56 -21.00 13.64
N GLU A 168 -1.54 -20.53 12.94
CA GLU A 168 -0.36 -19.92 13.59
C GLU A 168 -0.72 -18.65 14.38
N VAL A 169 -1.65 -17.84 13.87
CA VAL A 169 -2.15 -16.65 14.61
C VAL A 169 -2.91 -17.09 15.87
N THR A 170 -3.85 -18.03 15.74
CA THR A 170 -4.63 -18.54 16.88
C THR A 170 -3.73 -19.20 17.93
N ASP A 171 -2.79 -20.04 17.51
CA ASP A 171 -1.84 -20.72 18.41
C ASP A 171 -0.95 -19.70 19.12
N PHE A 172 -0.50 -18.65 18.42
CA PHE A 172 0.29 -17.57 19.03
C PHE A 172 -0.49 -16.79 20.09
N ILE A 173 -1.75 -16.45 19.81
CA ILE A 173 -2.64 -15.78 20.78
C ILE A 173 -2.90 -16.69 21.98
N ALA A 174 -3.17 -17.98 21.75
CA ALA A 174 -3.42 -18.95 22.80
C ALA A 174 -2.19 -19.17 23.70
N ALA A 175 -1.00 -19.29 23.10
CA ALA A 175 0.25 -19.49 23.83
C ALA A 175 0.67 -18.26 24.66
N THR A 176 0.39 -17.05 24.17
CA THR A 176 0.70 -15.80 24.88
C THR A 176 -0.36 -15.44 25.92
N GLY A 177 -1.60 -15.86 25.67
CA GLY A 177 -2.80 -15.40 26.37
C GLY A 177 -3.39 -14.17 25.66
N PRO A 178 -4.72 -14.14 25.36
CA PRO A 178 -5.35 -13.01 24.67
C PRO A 178 -5.08 -11.66 25.35
N GLN A 179 -5.14 -11.60 26.68
CA GLN A 179 -4.94 -10.38 27.47
C GLN A 179 -3.49 -9.90 27.54
N ARG A 180 -2.54 -10.63 26.96
CA ARG A 180 -1.12 -10.30 26.97
C ARG A 180 -0.50 -10.26 25.57
N THR A 181 -1.30 -10.58 24.55
CA THR A 181 -0.77 -10.71 23.19
C THR A 181 -0.39 -9.34 22.64
N ASP A 182 -1.21 -8.33 22.86
CA ASP A 182 -0.91 -6.95 22.47
C ASP A 182 0.22 -6.35 23.31
N ASP A 183 0.32 -6.66 24.61
CA ASP A 183 1.46 -6.33 25.47
C ASP A 183 2.78 -6.80 24.85
N LEU A 184 2.88 -8.06 24.43
CA LEU A 184 4.08 -8.62 23.80
C LEU A 184 4.44 -7.87 22.52
N ILE A 185 3.45 -7.56 21.69
CA ILE A 185 3.64 -6.82 20.44
C ILE A 185 4.09 -5.37 20.73
N CYS A 186 3.50 -4.74 21.73
CA CYS A 186 3.86 -3.40 22.18
C CYS A 186 5.26 -3.36 22.80
N ASP A 187 5.67 -4.38 23.56
CA ASP A 187 7.03 -4.51 24.10
C ASP A 187 8.05 -4.62 22.97
N PHE A 188 7.75 -5.42 21.93
CA PHE A 188 8.58 -5.49 20.72
C PHE A 188 8.76 -4.10 20.08
N LEU A 189 7.67 -3.36 19.88
CA LEU A 189 7.72 -2.01 19.31
C LEU A 189 8.46 -1.00 20.21
N LYS A 190 8.24 -1.06 21.53
CA LYS A 190 8.91 -0.18 22.50
C LYS A 190 10.41 -0.43 22.58
N SER A 191 10.83 -1.69 22.40
CA SER A 191 12.24 -2.11 22.45
C SER A 191 13.09 -1.61 21.29
N GLN A 192 12.48 -1.11 20.21
CA GLN A 192 13.22 -0.64 19.03
C GLN A 192 14.15 0.51 19.39
N ARG A 193 15.42 0.40 18.99
CA ARG A 193 16.49 1.38 19.29
C ARG A 193 16.80 2.26 18.07
N GLY A 194 17.38 3.42 18.33
CA GLY A 194 17.68 4.44 17.32
C GLY A 194 16.71 5.63 17.34
N ASN A 195 16.97 6.56 16.42
CA ASN A 195 16.31 7.88 16.35
C ASN A 195 15.57 8.14 15.03
N SER A 196 15.43 7.12 14.17
CA SER A 196 14.68 7.27 12.92
C SER A 196 13.20 7.59 13.18
N GLY A 197 12.53 8.19 12.20
CA GLY A 197 11.08 8.43 12.24
C GLY A 197 10.31 7.16 12.57
N HIS A 198 10.60 6.05 11.90
CA HIS A 198 9.91 4.78 12.10
C HIS A 198 10.10 4.17 13.49
N VAL A 199 11.28 4.35 14.13
CA VAL A 199 11.49 3.90 15.51
C VAL A 199 10.69 4.74 16.49
N ARG A 200 10.56 6.05 16.24
CA ARG A 200 9.67 6.91 17.05
C ARG A 200 8.21 6.52 16.87
N ASP A 201 7.78 6.23 15.65
CA ASP A 201 6.43 5.72 15.36
C ASP A 201 6.16 4.41 16.11
N ALA A 202 7.12 3.48 16.12
CA ALA A 202 6.99 2.22 16.85
C ALA A 202 6.74 2.43 18.34
N ARG A 203 7.52 3.30 18.99
CA ARG A 203 7.32 3.60 20.42
C ARG A 203 5.98 4.27 20.69
N LYS A 204 5.53 5.18 19.83
CA LYS A 204 4.22 5.83 19.94
C LYS A 204 3.07 4.85 19.77
N ASN A 205 3.19 3.95 18.79
CA ASN A 205 2.22 2.88 18.55
C ASN A 205 2.14 1.91 19.74
N ALA A 206 3.27 1.55 20.33
CA ALA A 206 3.30 0.72 21.54
C ALA A 206 2.51 1.38 22.70
N ASP A 207 2.65 2.69 22.88
CA ASP A 207 1.93 3.43 23.93
C ASP A 207 0.44 3.59 23.57
N ALA A 208 0.13 3.75 22.28
CA ALA A 208 -1.23 3.96 21.81
C ALA A 208 -2.08 2.68 21.83
N TRP A 209 -1.50 1.51 21.53
CA TRP A 209 -2.25 0.27 21.28
C TRP A 209 -2.38 -0.65 22.49
N ARG A 210 -1.48 -0.53 23.47
CA ARG A 210 -1.44 -1.42 24.62
C ARG A 210 -2.76 -1.45 25.39
N ASN A 211 -3.24 -2.64 25.71
CA ASN A 211 -4.50 -2.93 26.40
C ASN A 211 -5.75 -2.44 25.65
N LYS A 212 -5.66 -2.23 24.33
CA LYS A 212 -6.78 -1.76 23.50
C LYS A 212 -7.15 -2.70 22.36
N ALA A 213 -6.39 -3.78 22.15
CA ALA A 213 -6.67 -4.74 21.11
C ALA A 213 -7.56 -5.87 21.64
N ASP A 214 -8.78 -5.94 21.15
CA ASP A 214 -9.75 -7.00 21.43
C ASP A 214 -10.31 -7.59 20.12
N GLY A 215 -11.02 -8.71 20.21
CA GLY A 215 -11.74 -9.32 19.09
C GLY A 215 -10.93 -9.40 17.78
N ASP A 216 -11.46 -8.77 16.72
CA ASP A 216 -10.83 -8.73 15.40
C ASP A 216 -9.55 -7.90 15.37
N LYS A 217 -9.46 -6.81 16.15
CA LYS A 217 -8.25 -5.98 16.27
C LYS A 217 -7.08 -6.81 16.79
N LEU A 218 -7.31 -7.63 17.83
CA LEU A 218 -6.27 -8.49 18.39
C LEU A 218 -5.78 -9.54 17.39
N GLU A 219 -6.70 -10.22 16.69
CA GLU A 219 -6.36 -11.21 15.67
C GLU A 219 -5.53 -10.58 14.53
N ILE A 220 -5.94 -9.41 14.03
CA ILE A 220 -5.26 -8.73 12.93
C ILE A 220 -3.95 -8.09 13.37
N LEU A 221 -3.85 -7.60 14.62
CA LEU A 221 -2.59 -7.09 15.18
C LEU A 221 -1.57 -8.23 15.36
N ALA A 222 -2.01 -9.38 15.88
CA ALA A 222 -1.18 -10.59 15.96
C ALA A 222 -0.72 -11.06 14.58
N MET A 223 -1.64 -11.09 13.60
CA MET A 223 -1.31 -11.39 12.21
C MET A 223 -0.29 -10.40 11.64
N SER A 224 -0.41 -9.11 11.94
CA SER A 224 0.54 -8.06 11.54
C SER A 224 1.93 -8.30 12.13
N TYR A 225 2.00 -8.65 13.42
CA TYR A 225 3.26 -8.96 14.10
C TYR A 225 3.93 -10.20 13.50
N LEU A 226 3.20 -11.30 13.32
CA LEU A 226 3.74 -12.52 12.72
C LEU A 226 4.16 -12.29 11.27
N ARG A 227 3.35 -11.60 10.46
CA ARG A 227 3.72 -11.25 9.08
C ARG A 227 4.97 -10.38 9.03
N SER A 228 5.16 -9.48 9.99
CA SER A 228 6.38 -8.66 10.06
C SER A 228 7.64 -9.50 10.24
N LYS A 229 7.55 -10.71 10.85
CA LYS A 229 8.72 -11.55 11.10
C LYS A 229 9.36 -12.12 9.83
N THR A 230 8.63 -12.17 8.71
CA THR A 230 9.17 -12.62 7.43
C THR A 230 9.93 -11.50 6.70
N ALA A 231 9.80 -10.24 7.14
CA ALA A 231 10.72 -9.19 6.75
C ALA A 231 12.05 -9.31 7.50
N SER A 232 13.11 -8.74 6.91
CA SER A 232 14.40 -8.65 7.59
C SER A 232 14.28 -7.87 8.90
N SER A 233 15.09 -8.27 9.89
CA SER A 233 14.96 -7.83 11.29
C SER A 233 14.92 -6.31 11.46
N ALA A 234 15.71 -5.57 10.66
CA ALA A 234 15.77 -4.11 10.68
C ALA A 234 14.44 -3.42 10.26
N TRP A 235 13.59 -4.09 9.48
CA TRP A 235 12.37 -3.50 8.90
C TRP A 235 11.07 -4.03 9.50
N ARG A 236 11.14 -5.00 10.43
CA ARG A 236 9.94 -5.60 11.04
C ARG A 236 9.03 -4.57 11.72
N HIS A 237 9.61 -3.63 12.46
CA HIS A 237 8.84 -2.57 13.12
C HIS A 237 8.19 -1.62 12.10
N VAL A 238 8.78 -1.40 10.92
CA VAL A 238 8.18 -0.58 9.85
C VAL A 238 6.94 -1.27 9.28
N VAL A 239 7.05 -2.58 8.99
CA VAL A 239 5.90 -3.38 8.54
C VAL A 239 4.79 -3.37 9.59
N LEU A 240 5.16 -3.55 10.86
CA LEU A 240 4.20 -3.58 11.98
C LEU A 240 3.56 -2.20 12.24
N ASN A 241 4.30 -1.10 12.15
CA ASN A 241 3.72 0.24 12.27
C ASN A 241 2.58 0.42 11.27
N ARG A 242 2.81 0.07 10.01
CA ARG A 242 1.82 0.22 8.94
C ARG A 242 0.62 -0.71 9.12
N LYS A 243 0.87 -2.02 9.21
CA LYS A 243 -0.20 -3.03 9.26
C LYS A 243 -0.93 -3.04 10.61
N GLY A 244 -0.21 -2.78 11.70
CA GLY A 244 -0.78 -2.59 13.03
C GLY A 244 -1.66 -1.34 13.11
N THR A 245 -1.31 -0.23 12.44
CA THR A 245 -2.17 0.96 12.36
C THR A 245 -3.52 0.63 11.67
N ILE A 246 -3.50 -0.19 10.61
CA ILE A 246 -4.75 -0.68 9.98
C ILE A 246 -5.52 -1.60 10.94
N ALA A 247 -4.82 -2.49 11.63
CA ALA A 247 -5.43 -3.40 12.61
C ALA A 247 -6.13 -2.63 13.74
N MET A 248 -5.47 -1.61 14.29
CA MET A 248 -5.98 -0.87 15.44
C MET A 248 -6.99 0.22 15.06
N GLY A 249 -6.95 0.70 13.80
CA GLY A 249 -7.77 1.80 13.31
C GLY A 249 -7.11 3.17 13.48
N ASP A 250 -6.07 3.27 14.30
CA ASP A 250 -5.26 4.46 14.50
C ASP A 250 -3.79 4.09 14.75
N GLY A 251 -2.90 5.07 14.58
CA GLY A 251 -1.48 4.88 14.84
C GLY A 251 -0.58 5.88 14.14
N TRP A 252 0.70 5.55 14.08
CA TRP A 252 1.78 6.37 13.53
C TRP A 252 2.51 5.59 12.45
N VAL A 253 2.63 6.21 11.27
CA VAL A 253 3.33 5.67 10.10
C VAL A 253 4.01 6.82 9.36
N ASN A 254 5.29 6.63 9.02
CA ASN A 254 6.10 7.62 8.30
C ASN A 254 6.12 8.99 9.00
N SER A 255 6.21 9.00 10.34
CA SER A 255 6.15 10.19 11.21
C SER A 255 4.81 10.96 11.20
N GLY A 256 3.77 10.44 10.55
CA GLY A 256 2.43 10.98 10.55
C GLY A 256 1.49 10.19 11.46
N ALA A 257 0.60 10.90 12.16
CA ALA A 257 -0.52 10.30 12.89
C ALA A 257 -1.68 9.98 11.94
N TRP A 258 -2.33 8.85 12.15
CA TRP A 258 -3.42 8.33 11.34
C TRP A 258 -4.60 7.93 12.25
N ASP A 259 -5.80 8.27 11.78
CA ASP A 259 -7.08 7.87 12.37
C ASP A 259 -8.02 7.47 11.22
N PHE A 260 -8.46 6.22 11.25
CA PHE A 260 -9.31 5.60 10.24
C PHE A 260 -10.77 5.46 10.66
N SER A 261 -11.18 6.08 11.77
CA SER A 261 -12.59 6.12 12.22
C SER A 261 -13.53 6.65 11.14
N ARG A 262 -13.09 7.65 10.36
CA ARG A 262 -13.83 8.18 9.20
C ARG A 262 -14.07 7.15 8.08
N PHE A 263 -13.31 6.07 8.07
CA PHE A 263 -13.47 4.95 7.15
C PHE A 263 -14.22 3.76 7.78
N GLY A 264 -14.64 3.87 9.04
CA GLY A 264 -15.29 2.78 9.79
C GLY A 264 -14.31 1.68 10.22
N LEU A 265 -13.04 2.04 10.44
CA LEU A 265 -12.06 1.22 11.15
C LEU A 265 -11.86 1.73 12.58
#